data_AF-A0A9D0HGJ4-F1
#
_entry.id   AF-A0A9D0HGJ4-F1
#
_cell.length_a   1.000
_cell.length_b   1.000
_cell.length_c   1.000
_cell.angle_alpha   90.00
_cell.angle_beta   90.00
_cell.angle_gamma   90.00
#
_symmetry.space_group_name_H-M   'P 1'
#
loop_
_entity.id
_entity.type
_entity.pdbx_description
1 polymer ?
#
loop_
_entity_poly.entity_id
_entity_poly.type
_entity_poly.pdbx_seq_one_letter_code
_entity_poly.pdbx_strand_id
1 'polypeptide(L)' 'MAAIDTSADARSIAAIVLQRVWQDAAYATPTLDAELSRAAQLDSRERALCTQLTYGVLRCETALMQLLR' A
#
# COMPACT_ATOMS: atom_id res chain seq x y z
N MET A 1 13.69 17.44 -6.16
CA MET A 1 12.42 16.74 -5.89
C MET A 1 12.39 15.56 -6.85
N ALA A 2 12.74 14.35 -6.41
CA ALA A 2 12.69 13.18 -7.28
C ALA A 2 11.23 12.98 -7.70
N ALA A 3 10.96 12.95 -9.01
CA ALA A 3 9.65 12.56 -9.51
C ALA A 3 9.39 11.17 -8.95
N ILE A 4 8.32 11.02 -8.15
CA ILE A 4 7.82 9.70 -7.80
C ILE A 4 7.38 9.11 -9.13
N ASP A 5 8.18 8.18 -9.65
CA ASP A 5 7.83 7.43 -10.84
C ASP A 5 6.46 6.80 -10.56
N THR A 6 5.44 7.34 -11.21
CA THR A 6 4.04 6.97 -11.01
C THR A 6 3.69 5.77 -11.88
N SER A 7 4.70 5.07 -12.42
CA SER A 7 4.53 3.68 -12.81
C SER A 7 3.94 2.92 -11.62
N ALA A 8 3.00 2.03 -11.90
CA ALA A 8 2.29 1.26 -10.86
C ALA A 8 3.25 0.25 -10.20
N ASP A 9 4.15 0.79 -9.37
CA ASP A 9 5.15 0.13 -8.57
C ASP A 9 4.57 -0.29 -7.22
N ALA A 10 5.33 -1.08 -6.47
CA ALA A 10 4.89 -1.57 -5.16
C ALA A 10 4.47 -0.45 -4.18
N ARG A 11 5.12 0.72 -4.22
CA ARG A 11 4.83 1.83 -3.30
C ARG A 11 3.52 2.52 -3.65
N SER A 12 3.32 2.81 -4.93
CA SER A 12 2.12 3.45 -5.45
C SER A 12 0.88 2.59 -5.17
N ILE A 13 0.99 1.27 -5.38
CA ILE A 13 -0.11 0.34 -5.10
C ILE A 13 -0.39 0.24 -3.59
N ALA A 14 0.64 0.16 -2.75
CA ALA A 14 0.45 0.17 -1.29
C ALA A 14 -0.26 1.46 -0.82
N ALA A 15 0.09 2.61 -1.39
CA ALA A 15 -0.57 3.88 -1.09
C ALA A 15 -2.06 3.87 -1.48
N ILE A 16 -2.40 3.33 -2.65
CA ILE A 16 -3.80 3.17 -3.10
C ILE A 16 -4.57 2.26 -2.13
N VAL A 17 -4.00 1.12 -1.73
CA VAL A 17 -4.65 0.20 -0.79
C VAL A 17 -4.90 0.89 0.55
N LEU A 18 -3.90 1.57 1.11
CA LEU A 18 -4.01 2.30 2.37
C LEU A 18 -5.05 3.41 2.29
N GLN A 19 -5.09 4.16 1.19
CA GLN A 19 -6.10 5.19 0.97
C GLN A 19 -7.52 4.59 1.03
N ARG A 20 -7.76 3.46 0.36
CA ARG A 20 -9.07 2.80 0.35
C ARG A 20 -9.44 2.23 1.73
N VAL A 21 -8.47 1.68 2.47
CA VAL A 21 -8.70 1.19 3.83
C VAL A 21 -9.14 2.35 4.75
N TRP A 22 -8.46 3.48 4.69
CA TRP A 22 -8.74 4.61 5.58
C TRP A 22 -9.95 5.45 5.16
N GLN A 23 -10.17 5.66 3.86
CA GLN A 23 -11.23 6.52 3.35
C GLN A 23 -12.54 5.77 3.13
N ASP A 24 -12.47 4.54 2.61
CA ASP A 24 -13.66 3.76 2.22
C ASP A 24 -14.05 2.72 3.28
N ALA A 25 -13.36 2.69 4.44
CA ALA A 25 -13.47 1.65 5.45
C ALA A 25 -13.31 0.22 4.87
N ALA A 26 -12.52 0.08 3.80
CA ALA A 26 -12.32 -1.19 3.12
C ALA A 26 -11.41 -2.12 3.94
N TYR A 27 -11.63 -3.44 3.82
CA TYR A 27 -10.74 -4.41 4.44
C TYR A 27 -9.41 -4.52 3.66
N ALA A 28 -8.29 -4.52 4.39
CA ALA A 28 -6.95 -4.48 3.82
C ALA A 28 -6.64 -5.67 2.89
N THR A 29 -6.91 -6.90 3.34
CA THR A 29 -6.63 -8.13 2.57
C THR A 29 -7.33 -8.15 1.20
N PRO A 30 -8.67 -8.05 1.11
CA PRO A 30 -9.34 -8.10 -0.19
C PRO A 30 -9.00 -6.91 -1.09
N THR A 31 -8.71 -5.74 -0.50
CA THR A 31 -8.27 -4.57 -1.28
C THR A 31 -6.88 -4.79 -1.87
N LEU A 32 -5.94 -5.30 -1.08
CA LEU A 32 -4.59 -5.64 -1.53
C LEU A 32 -4.63 -6.73 -2.62
N ASP A 33 -5.40 -7.79 -2.41
CA ASP A 33 -5.52 -8.87 -3.40
C ASP A 33 -6.09 -8.35 -4.73
N ALA A 34 -7.08 -7.45 -4.68
CA ALA A 34 -7.67 -6.84 -5.87
C ALA A 34 -6.65 -5.98 -6.63
N GLU A 35 -5.88 -5.12 -5.95
CA GLU A 35 -4.89 -4.28 -6.61
C GLU A 35 -3.69 -5.09 -7.13
N LEU A 36 -3.20 -6.08 -6.37
CA LEU A 36 -2.13 -6.97 -6.82
C LEU A 36 -2.56 -7.84 -8.02
N SER A 37 -3.84 -8.18 -8.13
CA SER A 37 -4.38 -8.90 -9.28
C SER A 37 -4.45 -8.03 -10.54
N ARG A 38 -4.67 -6.71 -10.39
CA ARG A 38 -4.65 -5.74 -11.50
C ARG A 38 -3.23 -5.39 -11.95
N ALA A 39 -2.27 -5.45 -11.02
CA ALA A 39 -0.88 -5.09 -11.27
C ALA A 39 -0.06 -6.27 -11.82
N ALA A 40 -0.42 -6.76 -13.01
CA ALA A 40 0.21 -7.90 -13.66
C ALA A 40 1.71 -7.69 -13.99
N GLN A 41 2.17 -6.44 -14.05
CA GLN A 41 3.56 -6.07 -14.28
C GLN A 41 4.47 -6.25 -13.07
N LEU A 42 3.92 -6.43 -11.85
CA LEU A 42 4.74 -6.59 -10.66
C LEU A 42 5.33 -7.99 -10.57
N ASP A 43 6.64 -8.06 -10.38
CA ASP A 43 7.31 -9.31 -10.04
C ASP A 43 7.01 -9.75 -8.59
N SER A 44 7.48 -10.93 -8.22
CA SER A 44 7.25 -11.47 -6.87
C SER A 44 7.84 -10.63 -5.75
N ARG A 45 8.95 -9.92 -6.02
CA ARG A 45 9.64 -9.07 -5.05
C ARG A 45 8.85 -7.78 -4.80
N GLU A 46 8.36 -7.15 -5.85
CA GLU A 46 7.49 -5.97 -5.80
C GLU A 46 6.18 -6.29 -5.06
N ARG A 47 5.56 -7.45 -5.36
CA ARG A 47 4.34 -7.90 -4.66
C ARG A 47 4.58 -8.11 -3.17
N ALA A 48 5.72 -8.70 -2.80
CA ALA A 48 6.12 -8.86 -1.40
C ALA A 48 6.36 -7.50 -0.72
N LEU A 49 7.03 -6.56 -1.41
CA LEU A 49 7.25 -5.21 -0.90
C LEU A 49 5.92 -4.46 -0.67
N CYS A 50 5.00 -4.51 -1.63
CA CYS A 50 3.67 -3.90 -1.52
C CYS A 50 2.91 -4.45 -0.30
N THR A 51 2.97 -5.77 -0.09
CA THR A 51 2.34 -6.44 1.06
C THR A 51 2.96 -5.95 2.38
N GLN A 52 4.28 -5.91 2.46
CA GLN A 52 4.99 -5.46 3.65
C GLN A 52 4.73 -3.99 3.97
N LEU A 53 4.70 -3.12 2.95
CA LEU A 53 4.36 -1.71 3.13
C LEU A 53 2.93 -1.54 3.65
N THR A 54 1.97 -2.23 3.04
CA THR A 54 0.55 -2.16 3.42
C THR A 54 0.36 -2.58 4.89
N TYR A 55 0.78 -3.79 5.24
CA TYR A 55 0.60 -4.28 6.62
C TYR A 55 1.53 -3.61 7.62
N GLY A 56 2.72 -3.18 7.20
CA GLY A 56 3.67 -2.44 8.02
C GLY A 56 3.09 -1.11 8.47
N VAL A 57 2.49 -0.35 7.54
CA VAL A 57 1.84 0.92 7.86
C VAL A 57 0.63 0.70 8.77
N LEU A 58 -0.27 -0.24 8.43
CA LEU A 58 -1.45 -0.51 9.27
C LEU A 58 -1.07 -0.97 10.69
N ARG A 59 -0.01 -1.78 10.83
CA ARG A 59 0.49 -2.21 12.15
C ARG A 59 1.08 -1.05 12.95
N CYS A 60 1.72 -0.11 12.28
CA CYS A 60 2.36 1.05 12.90
C CYS A 60 1.44 2.27 12.99
N GLU A 61 0.22 2.22 12.49
CA GLU A 61 -0.66 3.38 12.31
C GLU A 61 -0.81 4.20 13.59
N THR A 62 -1.14 3.55 14.71
CA THR A 62 -1.28 4.22 16.01
C THR A 62 0.00 4.96 16.42
N ALA A 63 1.16 4.32 16.24
CA ALA A 63 2.45 4.92 16.60
C ALA A 63 2.82 6.07 15.65
N LEU A 64 2.57 5.93 14.35
CA LEU A 64 2.81 6.98 13.34
C LEU A 64 1.94 8.20 13.61
N MET A 65 0.65 8.00 13.91
CA MET A 65 -0.28 9.09 14.24
C MET A 65 0.09 9.80 15.55
N GLN A 66 0.73 9.12 16.50
CA GLN A 66 1.26 9.73 17.71
C GLN A 66 2.52 10.58 17.43
N LEU A 67 3.38 10.15 16.51
CA LEU A 67 4.61 10.87 16.15
C LEU A 67 4.38 12.09 15.25
N LEU A 68 3.29 12.08 14.47
CA LEU A 68 2.93 13.17 13.55
C LEU A 68 2.09 14.28 14.22
N ARG A 69 1.84 14.18 15.53
CA ARG A 69 1.21 15.23 16.36
C ARG A 69 2.26 16.09 17.04
#